data_AF-A0A7Y5PL64-F1
#
_entry.id   AF-A0A7Y5PL64-F1
#
_cell.length_a   1.000
_cell.length_b   1.000
_cell.length_c   1.000
_cell.angle_alpha   90.00
_cell.angle_beta   90.00
_cell.angle_gamma   90.00
#
_symmetry.space_group_name_H-M   'P 1'
#
loop_
_entity.id
_entity.type
_entity.pdbx_description
1 polymer ?
#
loop_
_entity_poly.entity_id
_entity_poly.type
_entity_poly.pdbx_seq_one_letter_code
_entity_poly.pdbx_strand_id
1 'polypeptide(L)'
;MTFSEAVRLALAGLLANRMRALLTTLGIIIGVGAVLSLISLGRGVENYIASEFESMGTNLLVVFGAEPRNPNRTRIEPLTTIEAADLADPSIAPSVAVVASDYRLNGTIEAGDESYQT
;
A
#
# COMPACT_ATOMS: atom_id res chain seq x y z
N MET A 1 -19.43 55.37 -1.15
CA MET A 1 -19.52 54.43 -0.01
C MET A 1 -18.12 54.08 0.41
N THR A 2 -17.75 54.34 1.66
CA THR A 2 -16.45 53.92 2.20
C THR A 2 -16.50 52.43 2.56
N PHE A 3 -15.39 51.69 2.46
CA PHE A 3 -15.35 50.26 2.79
C PHE A 3 -15.80 49.99 4.24
N SER A 4 -15.48 50.91 5.16
CA SER A 4 -15.92 50.86 6.56
C SER A 4 -17.44 50.99 6.72
N GLU A 5 -18.09 51.84 5.93
CA GLU A 5 -19.56 51.93 5.89
C GLU A 5 -20.21 50.67 5.33
N ALA A 6 -19.63 50.09 4.27
CA ALA A 6 -20.14 48.86 3.69
C ALA A 6 -20.12 47.70 4.71
N VAL A 7 -19.02 47.56 5.46
CA VAL A 7 -18.90 46.55 6.54
C VAL A 7 -19.89 46.83 7.66
N ARG A 8 -20.05 48.09 8.09
CA ARG A 8 -21.04 48.47 9.11
C ARG A 8 -22.47 48.13 8.68
N LEU A 9 -22.82 48.42 7.43
CA LEU A 9 -24.14 48.14 6.88
C LEU A 9 -24.40 46.63 6.77
N ALA A 10 -23.41 45.86 6.31
CA ALA A 10 -23.50 44.40 6.22
C ALA A 10 -23.67 43.74 7.60
N LEU A 11 -22.89 44.19 8.60
CA LEU A 11 -23.00 43.70 9.98
C LEU A 11 -24.38 44.01 10.58
N ALA A 12 -24.89 45.23 10.37
CA ALA A 12 -26.23 45.62 10.82
C ALA A 12 -27.31 44.71 10.19
N GLY A 13 -27.21 44.40 8.89
CA GLY A 13 -28.10 43.46 8.22
C GLY A 13 -28.02 42.02 8.74
N LEU A 14 -26.81 41.55 9.07
CA LEU A 14 -26.59 40.22 9.66
C LEU A 14 -27.25 40.12 11.06
N LEU A 15 -27.10 41.17 11.87
CA LEU A 15 -27.66 41.28 13.23
C LEU A 15 -29.17 41.46 13.26
N ALA A 16 -29.77 42.01 12.19
CA ALA A 16 -31.21 42.17 12.05
C ALA A 16 -31.93 40.82 11.83
N ASN A 17 -31.27 39.85 11.19
CA ASN A 17 -31.86 38.54 10.91
C ASN A 17 -30.99 37.38 11.40
N ARG A 18 -30.82 37.35 12.72
CA ARG A 18 -29.90 36.47 13.45
C ARG A 18 -30.10 34.99 13.13
N MET A 19 -31.34 34.52 13.04
CA MET A 19 -31.63 33.10 12.86
C MET A 19 -31.17 32.57 11.49
N ARG A 20 -31.42 33.33 10.41
CA ARG A 20 -30.94 32.95 9.08
C ARG A 20 -29.42 33.02 8.99
N ALA A 21 -28.82 34.08 9.55
CA ALA A 21 -27.37 34.25 9.58
C ALA A 21 -26.66 33.12 10.36
N LEU A 22 -27.22 32.70 11.50
CA LEU A 22 -26.70 31.57 12.28
C LEU A 22 -26.78 30.26 11.50
N LEU A 23 -27.94 29.97 10.89
CA LEU A 23 -28.13 28.70 10.19
C LEU A 23 -27.25 28.57 8.94
N THR A 24 -27.04 29.65 8.18
CA THR A 24 -26.18 29.62 6.99
C THR A 24 -24.70 29.48 7.36
N THR A 25 -24.24 30.21 8.39
CA THR A 25 -22.86 30.11 8.86
C THR A 25 -22.58 28.74 9.48
N LEU A 26 -23.50 28.20 10.26
CA LEU A 26 -23.41 26.84 10.81
C LEU A 26 -23.29 25.79 9.70
N GLY A 27 -24.12 25.90 8.66
CA GLY A 27 -24.07 25.00 7.50
C GLY A 27 -22.72 25.00 6.81
N ILE A 28 -22.11 26.17 6.61
CA ILE A 28 -20.77 26.29 6.01
C ILE A 28 -19.70 25.69 6.92
N ILE A 29 -19.75 25.95 8.23
CA ILE A 29 -18.77 25.42 9.19
C ILE A 29 -18.80 23.89 9.20
N ILE A 30 -19.98 23.29 9.29
CA ILE A 30 -20.13 21.83 9.29
C ILE A 30 -19.75 21.24 7.93
N GLY A 31 -20.20 21.86 6.84
CA GLY A 31 -19.92 21.38 5.48
C GLY A 31 -18.43 21.35 5.16
N VAL A 32 -17.72 22.45 5.43
CA VAL A 32 -16.26 22.53 5.21
C VAL A 32 -15.52 21.64 6.19
N GLY A 33 -15.96 21.58 7.46
CA GLY A 33 -15.35 20.72 8.47
C GLY A 33 -15.40 19.23 8.10
N ALA A 34 -16.54 18.75 7.59
CA ALA A 34 -16.69 17.36 7.16
C ALA A 34 -15.77 17.02 5.98
N VAL A 35 -15.68 17.89 4.97
CA VAL A 35 -14.81 17.70 3.81
C VAL A 35 -13.34 17.69 4.23
N LEU A 36 -12.91 18.63 5.07
CA LEU A 36 -11.52 18.67 5.56
C LEU A 36 -11.17 17.43 6.38
N SER A 37 -12.09 16.97 7.23
CA SER A 37 -11.91 15.77 8.05
C SER A 37 -11.71 14.53 7.17
N LEU A 38 -12.56 14.36 6.15
CA LEU A 38 -12.47 13.24 5.23
C LEU A 38 -11.18 13.25 4.43
N ILE A 39 -10.73 14.42 3.93
CA ILE A 39 -9.47 14.54 3.19
C ILE A 39 -8.28 14.18 4.08
N SER A 40 -8.27 14.67 5.33
CA SER A 40 -7.19 14.37 6.28
C SER A 40 -7.14 12.88 6.61
N LEU A 41 -8.30 12.27 6.87
CA LEU A 41 -8.39 10.84 7.13
C LEU A 41 -7.98 10.01 5.91
N GLY A 42 -8.46 10.38 4.72
CA GLY A 42 -8.13 9.67 3.47
C GLY A 42 -6.62 9.62 3.22
N ARG A 43 -5.93 10.76 3.35
CA ARG A 43 -4.46 10.82 3.25
C ARG A 43 -3.75 10.05 4.36
N GLY A 44 -4.28 10.10 5.58
CA GLY A 44 -3.73 9.34 6.70
C GLY A 44 -3.79 7.83 6.47
N VAL A 45 -4.93 7.33 5.95
CA VAL A 45 -5.12 5.93 5.60
C VAL A 45 -4.24 5.52 4.43
N GLU A 46 -4.16 6.35 3.38
CA GLU A 46 -3.27 6.12 2.24
C GLU A 46 -1.82 5.95 2.69
N ASN A 47 -1.32 6.86 3.53
CA ASN A 47 0.04 6.77 4.08
C ASN A 47 0.23 5.56 4.98
N TYR A 48 -0.75 5.23 5.82
CA TYR A 48 -0.71 4.04 6.68
C TYR A 48 -0.60 2.76 5.86
N ILE A 49 -1.46 2.63 4.83
CA ILE A 49 -1.45 1.49 3.93
C ILE A 49 -0.12 1.42 3.18
N ALA A 50 0.38 2.54 2.64
CA ALA A 50 1.68 2.59 1.98
C ALA A 50 2.82 2.13 2.91
N SER A 51 2.81 2.56 4.17
CA SER A 51 3.82 2.14 5.15
C SER A 51 3.72 0.67 5.52
N GLU A 52 2.52 0.09 5.54
CA GLU A 52 2.33 -1.34 5.79
C GLU A 52 2.79 -2.17 4.58
N PHE A 53 2.54 -1.70 3.36
CA PHE A 53 3.07 -2.36 2.16
C PHE A 53 4.59 -2.24 2.05
N GLU A 54 5.17 -1.12 2.48
CA GLU A 54 6.62 -0.93 2.54
C GLU A 54 7.26 -1.84 3.62
N SER A 55 6.62 -1.97 4.78
CA SER A 55 7.07 -2.84 5.87
C SER A 55 6.95 -4.34 5.53
N MET A 56 5.98 -4.71 4.69
CA MET A 56 5.83 -6.05 4.11
C MET A 56 6.91 -6.38 3.06
N GLY A 57 7.78 -5.42 2.72
CA GLY A 57 8.97 -5.65 1.92
C GLY A 57 8.74 -5.33 0.45
N THR A 58 8.90 -4.06 0.11
CA THR A 58 9.11 -3.58 -1.27
C THR A 58 10.43 -4.07 -1.89
N ASN A 59 11.17 -4.95 -1.22
CA ASN A 59 12.41 -5.58 -1.70
C ASN A 59 12.31 -7.12 -1.81
N LEU A 60 11.12 -7.66 -2.11
CA LEU A 60 10.97 -9.09 -2.43
C LEU A 60 11.25 -9.32 -3.92
N LEU A 61 12.51 -9.59 -4.26
CA LEU A 61 12.89 -10.09 -5.58
C LEU A 61 12.74 -11.62 -5.61
N VAL A 62 11.71 -12.12 -6.28
CA VAL A 62 11.49 -13.56 -6.48
C VAL A 62 12.25 -14.00 -7.73
N VAL A 63 13.37 -14.69 -7.54
CA VAL A 63 14.18 -15.27 -8.62
C VAL A 63 13.82 -16.75 -8.75
N PHE A 64 13.41 -17.16 -9.95
CA PHE A 64 13.21 -18.56 -10.28
C PHE A 64 14.44 -19.12 -10.97
N GLY A 65 14.73 -20.41 -10.76
CA GLY A 65 15.76 -21.13 -11.52
C GLY A 65 15.48 -21.06 -13.02
N ALA A 66 16.54 -21.19 -13.83
CA ALA A 66 16.47 -20.99 -15.27
C ALA A 66 15.37 -21.83 -15.94
N GLU A 67 14.68 -21.23 -16.92
CA GLU A 67 13.69 -21.88 -17.77
C GLU A 67 14.28 -23.19 -18.33
N PRO A 68 13.54 -24.32 -18.26
CA PRO A 68 14.01 -25.57 -18.82
C PRO A 68 14.32 -25.37 -20.31
N ARG A 69 15.60 -25.46 -20.68
CA ARG A 69 16.08 -25.47 -22.08
C ARG A 69 15.53 -26.65 -22.90
N ASN A 70 14.70 -27.50 -22.29
CA ASN A 70 14.11 -28.68 -22.88
C ASN A 70 12.57 -28.52 -22.87
N PRO A 71 11.91 -28.46 -24.04
CA PRO A 71 10.45 -28.30 -24.13
C PRO A 71 9.66 -29.47 -23.51
N ASN A 72 10.32 -30.59 -23.18
CA ASN A 72 9.72 -31.73 -22.48
C ASN A 72 9.86 -31.70 -20.95
N ARG A 73 10.51 -30.67 -20.37
CA ARG A 73 10.50 -30.44 -18.90
C ARG A 73 9.56 -29.28 -18.59
N THR A 74 8.41 -29.59 -18.01
CA THR A 74 7.46 -28.61 -17.43
C THR A 74 7.79 -28.23 -15.99
N ARG A 75 8.84 -28.81 -15.39
CA ARG A 75 9.23 -28.54 -14.00
C ARG A 75 10.27 -27.43 -13.96
N ILE A 76 9.88 -26.29 -13.41
CA ILE A 76 10.82 -25.26 -12.95
C ILE A 76 11.60 -25.87 -11.78
N GLU A 77 12.92 -25.99 -11.92
CA GLU A 77 13.79 -26.51 -10.87
C GLU A 77 14.03 -25.40 -9.83
N PRO A 78 13.87 -25.68 -8.52
CA PRO A 78 14.15 -24.70 -7.48
C PRO A 78 15.65 -24.36 -7.48
N LEU A 79 15.97 -23.13 -7.08
CA LEU A 79 17.36 -22.68 -6.96
C LEU A 79 18.12 -23.57 -5.99
N THR A 80 19.31 -24.00 -6.39
CA THR A 80 20.19 -24.76 -5.51
C THR A 80 20.86 -23.83 -4.50
N THR A 81 21.31 -24.37 -3.37
CA THR A 81 22.04 -23.61 -2.34
C THR A 81 23.34 -22.99 -2.85
N ILE A 82 23.97 -23.60 -3.87
CA ILE A 82 25.19 -23.05 -4.48
C ILE A 82 24.87 -21.86 -5.38
N GLU A 83 23.82 -21.95 -6.21
CA GLU A 83 23.38 -20.83 -7.06
C GLU A 83 22.88 -19.65 -6.23
N ALA A 84 22.21 -19.92 -5.09
CA ALA A 84 21.81 -18.86 -4.16
C ALA A 84 23.01 -18.16 -3.51
N ALA A 85 24.10 -18.89 -3.23
CA ALA A 85 25.33 -18.32 -2.69
C ALA A 85 26.06 -17.45 -3.73
N ASP A 86 26.07 -17.87 -5.00
CA ASP A 86 26.64 -17.08 -6.10
C ASP A 86 25.88 -15.76 -6.31
N LEU A 87 24.56 -15.76 -6.14
CA LEU A 87 23.73 -14.55 -6.20
C LEU A 87 23.88 -13.63 -4.99
N ALA A 88 24.36 -14.15 -3.85
CA ALA A 88 24.65 -13.37 -2.66
C ALA A 88 26.04 -12.70 -2.72
N ASP A 89 26.91 -13.11 -3.65
CA ASP A 89 28.22 -12.49 -3.86
C ASP A 89 28.07 -11.19 -4.70
N PRO A 90 28.36 -10.01 -4.12
CA PRO A 90 28.25 -8.73 -4.83
C PRO A 90 29.18 -8.60 -6.05
N SER A 91 30.22 -9.44 -6.14
CA SER A 91 31.14 -9.46 -7.29
C SER A 91 30.55 -10.14 -8.52
N ILE A 92 29.60 -11.08 -8.32
CA ILE A 92 28.91 -11.82 -9.38
C ILE A 92 27.57 -11.16 -9.72
N ALA A 93 26.82 -10.71 -8.72
CA ALA A 93 25.50 -10.10 -8.87
C ALA A 93 25.40 -8.74 -8.16
N PRO A 94 26.05 -7.67 -8.67
CA PRO A 94 26.11 -6.36 -8.02
C PRO A 94 24.75 -5.67 -7.87
N SER A 95 23.73 -6.10 -8.63
CA SER A 95 22.37 -5.56 -8.59
C SER A 95 21.45 -6.24 -7.58
N VAL A 96 21.90 -7.31 -6.91
CA VAL A 96 21.08 -8.11 -6.00
C VAL A 96 21.65 -8.00 -4.59
N ALA A 97 20.90 -7.36 -3.68
CA ALA A 97 21.43 -6.99 -2.37
C ALA A 97 21.47 -8.15 -1.36
N VAL A 98 20.44 -9.01 -1.34
CA VAL A 98 20.32 -10.19 -0.48
C VAL A 98 19.26 -11.12 -1.08
N VAL A 99 19.53 -12.44 -1.14
CA VAL A 99 18.57 -13.47 -1.58
C VAL A 99 18.47 -14.56 -0.52
N ALA A 100 17.28 -15.11 -0.31
CA ALA A 100 17.07 -16.31 0.50
C ALA A 100 16.81 -17.52 -0.42
N SER A 101 17.47 -18.64 -0.16
CA SER A 101 17.22 -19.89 -0.88
C SER A 101 15.93 -20.56 -0.37
N ASP A 102 15.03 -20.93 -1.27
CA ASP A 102 13.83 -21.72 -0.95
C ASP A 102 13.99 -23.15 -1.46
N TYR A 103 13.87 -24.14 -0.56
CA TYR A 103 13.93 -25.56 -0.90
C TYR A 103 12.55 -26.19 -0.64
N ARG A 104 11.72 -26.22 -1.69
CA ARG A 104 10.38 -26.81 -1.63
C ARG A 104 10.41 -28.28 -2.06
N LEU A 105 10.17 -29.17 -1.10
CA LEU A 105 9.93 -30.59 -1.34
C LEU A 105 8.42 -30.83 -1.43
N ASN A 106 7.98 -31.38 -2.56
CA ASN A 106 6.62 -31.93 -2.68
C ASN A 106 6.77 -33.46 -2.59
N GLY A 107 6.12 -34.06 -1.61
CA GLY A 107 6.13 -35.51 -1.42
C GLY A 107 4.72 -36.03 -1.24
N THR A 108 4.42 -37.15 -1.88
CA THR A 108 3.20 -37.90 -1.59
C THR A 108 3.54 -38.88 -0.49
N ILE A 109 2.87 -38.79 0.64
CA ILE A 109 2.99 -39.79 1.71
C ILE A 109 1.89 -40.82 1.44
N GLU A 110 2.29 -42.03 1.08
CA GLU A 110 1.38 -43.16 0.88
C GLU A 110 1.42 -44.05 2.12
N ALA A 111 0.28 -44.19 2.79
CA ALA A 111 0.08 -45.12 3.90
C ALA A 111 -1.11 -46.01 3.58
N GLY A 112 -0.84 -47.21 3.03
CA GLY A 112 -1.90 -48.12 2.58
C GLY A 112 -2.60 -47.59 1.31
N ASP A 113 -3.93 -47.56 1.31
CA ASP A 113 -4.76 -47.07 0.19
C ASP A 113 -5.02 -45.54 0.24
N GLU A 114 -4.48 -44.82 1.23
CA GLU A 114 -4.64 -43.37 1.35
C GLU A 114 -3.36 -42.62 0.94
N SER A 115 -3.54 -41.68 0.01
CA SER A 115 -2.49 -40.83 -0.54
C SER A 115 -2.73 -39.39 -0.10
N TYR A 116 -1.83 -38.84 0.71
CA TYR A 116 -1.86 -37.44 1.12
C TYR A 116 -0.73 -36.69 0.41
N GLN A 117 -1.10 -35.61 -0.29
CA GLN A 117 -0.15 -34.68 -0.90
C GLN A 117 0.11 -33.52 0.06
N THR A 118 1.39 -33.26 0.35
CA THR A 118 1.83 -32.05 1.10
C THR A 118 2.31 -30.94 0.17
#